data_AF-A0A8H5BCF3-F1
#
_entry.id   AF-A0A8H5BCF3-F1
#
_cell.length_a   1.000
_cell.length_b   1.000
_cell.length_c   1.000
_cell.angle_alpha   90.00
_cell.angle_beta   90.00
_cell.angle_gamma   90.00
#
_symmetry.space_group_name_H-M   'P 1'
#
loop_
_entity.id
_entity.type
_entity.pdbx_description
1 polymer ?
#
loop_
_entity_poly.entity_id
_entity_poly.type
_entity_poly.pdbx_seq_one_letter_code
_entity_poly.pdbx_strand_id
1 'polypeptide(L)'
;MEQDGRADQAPNAQRPTDASTGKIMLTLCMPTGDVSGYRHAIVPFPPSYEAACAVALKIFAPYIPTDVETVSLRQAIQRKYSQVVWSIIPEDSWVTILEKNGEEIGVFLPDVLPECVPYQQVSHYSKA
;
A
#
# COMPACT_ATOMS: atom_id res chain seq x y z
N MET A 1 -32.73 36.29 -50.94
CA MET A 1 -32.93 35.15 -51.86
C MET A 1 -31.57 34.48 -51.87
N GLU A 2 -31.31 33.29 -51.33
CA GLU A 2 -32.04 32.01 -51.18
C GLU A 2 -31.63 31.35 -49.82
N GLN A 3 -32.57 30.88 -48.98
CA GLN A 3 -32.97 29.46 -48.74
C GLN A 3 -31.83 28.52 -48.32
N ASP A 4 -31.76 28.10 -47.05
CA ASP A 4 -32.43 26.96 -46.36
C ASP A 4 -31.81 25.59 -46.71
N GLY A 5 -31.48 24.79 -45.69
CA GLY A 5 -30.85 23.47 -45.90
C GLY A 5 -30.40 22.73 -44.65
N ARG A 6 -31.40 22.21 -43.91
CA ARG A 6 -31.39 21.16 -42.87
C ARG A 6 -30.14 20.26 -42.67
N ALA A 7 -29.84 20.10 -41.37
CA ALA A 7 -29.64 18.86 -40.59
C ALA A 7 -28.95 17.65 -41.26
N ASP A 8 -27.88 17.15 -40.61
CA ASP A 8 -27.83 15.75 -40.20
C ASP A 8 -26.82 15.55 -39.06
N GLN A 9 -27.16 14.60 -38.20
CA GLN A 9 -26.61 14.33 -36.89
C GLN A 9 -25.43 13.36 -37.03
N ALA A 10 -24.20 13.78 -36.73
CA ALA A 10 -23.05 12.88 -36.66
C ALA A 10 -22.85 12.36 -35.22
N PRO A 11 -22.39 11.11 -35.09
CA PRO A 11 -22.85 10.19 -34.07
C PRO A 11 -22.25 10.47 -32.69
N ASN A 12 -23.05 10.11 -31.70
CA ASN A 12 -22.68 9.74 -30.35
C ASN A 12 -21.39 8.88 -30.39
N ALA A 13 -20.23 9.52 -30.36
CA ALA A 13 -18.98 8.86 -30.08
C ALA A 13 -19.06 8.50 -28.60
N GLN A 14 -19.66 7.34 -28.35
CA GLN A 14 -19.52 6.60 -27.12
C GLN A 14 -18.05 6.64 -26.79
N ARG A 15 -17.71 7.52 -25.85
CA ARG A 15 -16.41 7.52 -25.20
C ARG A 15 -16.25 6.07 -24.77
N PRO A 16 -15.22 5.35 -25.23
CA PRO A 16 -14.96 4.04 -24.67
C PRO A 16 -14.73 4.30 -23.20
N THR A 17 -15.72 3.95 -22.38
CA THR A 17 -15.54 3.69 -20.97
C THR A 17 -14.69 2.43 -20.94
N ASP A 18 -13.41 2.62 -21.25
CA ASP A 18 -12.37 1.70 -20.92
C ASP A 18 -12.29 1.76 -19.39
N ALA A 19 -13.26 1.10 -18.75
CA ALA A 19 -13.08 0.48 -17.46
C ALA A 19 -12.04 -0.62 -17.66
N SER A 20 -10.82 -0.22 -18.04
CA SER A 20 -9.62 -0.96 -17.77
C SER A 20 -9.66 -1.16 -16.27
N THR A 21 -10.21 -2.31 -15.88
CA THR A 21 -10.35 -2.76 -14.51
C THR A 21 -8.91 -3.05 -14.10
N GLY A 22 -8.19 -1.98 -13.77
CA GLY A 22 -6.78 -2.02 -13.46
C GLY A 22 -6.64 -3.01 -12.33
N LYS A 23 -5.84 -4.06 -12.55
CA LYS A 23 -5.53 -5.01 -11.49
C LYS A 23 -4.90 -4.20 -10.37
N ILE A 24 -5.58 -4.12 -9.23
CA ILE A 24 -5.03 -3.49 -8.04
C ILE A 24 -3.85 -4.36 -7.60
N MET A 25 -2.70 -3.72 -7.38
CA MET A 25 -1.50 -4.38 -6.89
C MET A 25 -1.14 -3.83 -5.52
N LEU A 26 -0.62 -4.69 -4.66
CA LEU A 26 -0.12 -4.34 -3.34
C LEU A 26 1.40 -4.48 -3.33
N THR A 27 2.10 -3.54 -2.70
CA THR A 27 3.54 -3.69 -2.47
C THR A 27 3.76 -4.15 -1.04
N LEU A 28 4.29 -5.36 -0.88
CA LEU A 28 4.70 -5.91 0.41
C LEU A 28 6.18 -5.60 0.64
N CYS A 29 6.54 -5.14 1.83
CA CYS A 29 7.91 -4.81 2.22
C CYS A 29 8.32 -5.58 3.48
N MET A 30 9.55 -6.07 3.55
CA MET A 30 10.14 -6.65 4.75
C MET A 30 11.35 -5.84 5.18
N PRO A 31 11.44 -5.38 6.44
CA PRO A 31 12.63 -4.73 6.96
C PRO A 31 13.78 -5.73 6.97
N THR A 32 14.90 -5.37 6.34
CA THR A 32 16.15 -6.13 6.48
C THR A 32 16.88 -5.63 7.73
N GLY A 33 17.42 -6.55 8.53
CA GLY A 33 18.25 -6.19 9.69
C GLY A 33 19.53 -5.44 9.33
N ASP A 34 19.97 -5.51 8.07
CA ASP A 34 21.05 -4.70 7.53
C ASP A 34 20.50 -3.41 6.90
N VAL A 35 21.18 -2.30 7.14
CA VAL A 35 20.77 -0.92 6.86
C VAL A 35 20.65 -0.57 5.35
N SER A 36 20.66 -1.57 4.47
CA SER A 36 20.65 -1.40 3.01
C SER A 36 19.45 -2.08 2.33
N GLY A 37 18.25 -1.54 2.61
CA GLY A 37 17.11 -1.62 1.68
C GLY A 37 16.00 -2.62 2.03
N TYR A 38 14.75 -2.19 1.85
CA TYR A 38 13.59 -3.05 2.02
C TYR A 38 13.52 -4.11 0.91
N ARG A 39 13.39 -5.37 1.31
CA ARG A 39 12.96 -6.42 0.38
C ARG A 39 11.50 -6.19 0.09
N HIS A 40 11.15 -6.06 -1.18
CA HIS A 40 9.78 -5.82 -1.56
C HIS A 40 9.31 -6.81 -2.63
N ALA A 41 8.01 -7.02 -2.66
CA ALA A 41 7.34 -7.81 -3.66
C ALA A 41 6.03 -7.12 -4.05
N ILE A 42 5.74 -7.10 -5.35
CA ILE A 42 4.47 -6.62 -5.86
C ILE A 42 3.57 -7.82 -6.09
N VAL A 43 2.42 -7.84 -5.43
CA VAL A 43 1.48 -8.96 -5.47
C VAL A 43 0.11 -8.51 -5.95
N PRO A 44 -0.69 -9.42 -6.54
CA PRO A 44 -2.11 -9.17 -6.70
C PRO A 44 -2.73 -8.82 -5.36
N PHE A 45 -3.67 -7.90 -5.38
CA PHE A 45 -4.32 -7.47 -4.18
C PHE A 45 -5.01 -8.61 -3.44
N PRO A 46 -4.70 -8.85 -2.15
CA PRO A 46 -5.30 -9.95 -1.39
C PRO A 46 -6.78 -9.65 -1.07
N PRO A 47 -7.68 -10.64 -1.16
CA PRO A 47 -9.10 -10.45 -0.83
C PRO A 47 -9.36 -10.32 0.68
N SER A 48 -8.41 -10.73 1.54
CA SER A 48 -8.53 -10.69 2.99
C SER A 48 -7.18 -10.43 3.66
N TYR A 49 -7.23 -10.01 4.93
CA TYR A 49 -6.04 -9.82 5.76
C TYR A 49 -5.25 -11.13 5.90
N GLU A 50 -5.94 -12.25 6.15
CA GLU A 50 -5.33 -13.58 6.22
C GLU A 50 -4.62 -13.96 4.91
N ALA A 51 -5.25 -13.71 3.77
CA ALA A 51 -4.64 -13.96 2.46
C ALA A 51 -3.38 -13.10 2.26
N ALA A 52 -3.39 -11.85 2.73
CA ALA A 52 -2.23 -10.97 2.70
C ALA A 52 -1.08 -11.51 3.55
N CYS A 53 -1.37 -11.96 4.77
CA CYS A 53 -0.40 -12.62 5.66
C CYS A 53 0.17 -13.90 5.03
N ALA A 54 -0.69 -14.77 4.47
CA ALA A 54 -0.27 -16.01 3.84
C ALA A 54 0.65 -15.75 2.63
N VAL A 55 0.32 -14.75 1.80
CA VAL A 55 1.16 -14.33 0.66
C VAL A 55 2.49 -13.75 1.15
N ALA A 56 2.47 -12.90 2.17
CA ALA A 56 3.66 -12.34 2.79
C ALA A 56 4.60 -13.45 3.33
N LEU A 57 4.05 -14.38 4.12
CA LEU A 57 4.77 -15.55 4.62
C LEU A 57 5.36 -16.37 3.48
N LYS A 58 4.58 -16.65 2.44
CA LYS A 58 5.05 -17.45 1.29
C LYS A 58 6.20 -16.78 0.55
N ILE A 59 6.11 -15.47 0.29
CA ILE A 59 7.11 -14.73 -0.48
C ILE A 59 8.39 -14.54 0.32
N PHE A 60 8.25 -14.20 1.60
CA PHE A 60 9.39 -13.90 2.44
C PHE A 60 9.85 -15.08 3.30
N ALA A 61 9.26 -16.27 3.15
CA ALA A 61 9.66 -17.50 3.85
C ALA A 61 11.18 -17.75 3.87
N PRO A 62 11.95 -17.52 2.77
CA PRO A 62 13.40 -17.72 2.81
C PRO A 62 14.16 -16.78 3.75
N TYR A 63 13.49 -15.75 4.25
CA TYR A 63 14.07 -14.64 5.02
C TYR A 63 13.48 -14.52 6.42
N ILE A 64 12.40 -15.25 6.69
CA ILE A 64 11.75 -15.33 7.99
C ILE A 64 12.35 -16.54 8.74
N PRO A 65 12.67 -16.42 10.04
CA PRO A 65 13.05 -17.57 10.86
C PRO A 65 11.98 -18.66 10.87
N THR A 66 12.39 -19.94 10.90
CA THR A 66 11.48 -21.10 10.84
C THR A 66 10.45 -21.13 11.98
N ASP A 67 10.74 -20.44 13.07
CA ASP A 67 9.99 -20.43 14.33
C ASP A 67 8.90 -19.34 14.35
N VAL A 68 8.81 -18.53 13.30
CA VAL A 68 7.78 -17.50 13.17
C VAL A 68 6.54 -18.08 12.50
N GLU A 69 5.49 -18.28 13.29
CA GLU A 69 4.19 -18.72 12.80
C GLU A 69 3.27 -17.54 12.44
N THR A 70 3.55 -16.34 12.95
CA THR A 70 2.68 -15.17 12.79
C THR A 70 3.44 -13.94 12.31
N VAL A 71 2.81 -13.14 11.46
CA VAL A 71 3.33 -11.84 10.99
C VAL A 71 2.29 -10.76 11.22
N SER A 72 2.74 -9.55 11.49
CA SER A 72 1.90 -8.36 11.57
C SER A 72 2.05 -7.52 10.29
N LEU A 73 0.93 -7.12 9.70
CA LEU A 73 0.92 -6.20 8.57
C LEU A 73 0.86 -4.75 9.09
N ARG A 74 1.65 -3.87 8.47
CA ARG A 74 1.68 -2.44 8.81
C ARG A 74 1.60 -1.58 7.56
N GLN A 75 0.92 -0.45 7.62
CA GLN A 75 0.85 0.52 6.54
C GLN A 75 1.91 1.61 6.75
N ALA A 76 2.54 2.07 5.67
CA ALA A 76 3.40 3.25 5.70
C ALA A 76 2.53 4.51 5.85
N ILE A 77 2.62 5.21 6.98
CA ILE A 77 1.90 6.47 7.23
C ILE A 77 2.66 7.68 6.69
N GLN A 78 3.98 7.70 6.86
CA GLN A 78 4.80 8.85 6.46
C GLN A 78 6.19 8.41 6.05
N ARG A 79 6.71 8.98 4.97
CA ARG A 79 8.12 8.90 4.61
C ARG A 79 8.75 10.27 4.80
N LYS A 80 9.66 10.41 5.76
CA LYS A 80 10.41 11.64 5.98
C LYS A 80 11.88 11.30 6.20
N TYR A 81 12.78 11.97 5.48
CA TYR A 81 14.23 11.79 5.63
C TYR A 81 14.69 10.32 5.61
N SER A 82 14.17 9.53 4.66
CA SER A 82 14.46 8.08 4.54
C SER A 82 13.94 7.21 5.68
N GLN A 83 13.17 7.75 6.62
CA GLN A 83 12.48 6.99 7.65
C GLN A 83 11.01 6.81 7.26
N VAL A 84 10.52 5.58 7.42
CA VAL A 84 9.11 5.23 7.21
C VAL A 84 8.47 5.00 8.57
N VAL A 85 7.42 5.77 8.86
CA VAL A 85 6.58 5.53 10.03
C VAL A 85 5.53 4.48 9.66
N TRP A 86 5.53 3.38 10.38
CA TRP A 86 4.65 2.24 10.14
C TRP A 86 3.57 2.17 11.22
N SER A 87 2.31 2.00 10.81
CA SER A 87 1.21 1.71 11.73
C SER A 87 0.68 0.32 11.51
N ILE A 88 0.37 -0.38 12.60
CA ILE A 88 -0.29 -1.68 12.56
C ILE A 88 -1.63 -1.54 11.82
N ILE A 89 -1.92 -2.50 10.96
CA ILE A 89 -3.21 -2.64 10.29
C ILE A 89 -4.01 -3.67 11.09
N PRO A 90 -5.06 -3.27 11.83
CA PRO A 90 -6.01 -4.21 12.41
C PRO A 90 -6.72 -4.97 11.29
N GLU A 91 -7.04 -6.24 11.53
CA GLU A 91 -7.79 -7.08 10.58
C GLU A 91 -9.11 -6.43 10.16
N ASP A 92 -9.87 -5.88 11.12
CA ASP A 92 -11.15 -5.19 10.87
C ASP A 92 -11.00 -3.94 10.00
N SER A 93 -9.79 -3.36 9.96
CA SER A 93 -9.47 -2.17 9.17
C SER A 93 -8.93 -2.50 7.78
N TRP A 94 -8.74 -3.78 7.44
CA TRP A 94 -8.22 -4.21 6.15
C TRP A 94 -9.04 -3.62 5.01
N VAL A 95 -10.38 -3.67 5.10
CA VAL A 95 -11.31 -3.15 4.08
C VAL A 95 -11.09 -1.67 3.79
N THR A 96 -10.78 -0.86 4.80
CA THR A 96 -10.51 0.58 4.64
C THR A 96 -9.16 0.85 3.97
N ILE A 97 -8.18 -0.04 4.18
CA ILE A 97 -6.93 -0.05 3.40
C ILE A 97 -7.25 -0.43 1.95
N LEU A 98 -8.28 -1.24 1.72
CA LEU A 98 -8.60 -1.73 0.38
C LEU A 98 -8.99 -0.62 -0.60
N GLU A 99 -9.63 0.42 -0.09
CA GLU A 99 -10.20 1.50 -0.90
C GLU A 99 -9.14 2.51 -1.38
N LYS A 100 -7.92 2.49 -0.82
CA LYS A 100 -6.92 3.54 -1.06
C LYS A 100 -5.98 3.30 -2.25
N ASN A 101 -6.05 2.15 -2.93
CA ASN A 101 -5.25 1.75 -4.10
C ASN A 101 -3.72 1.92 -3.95
N GLY A 102 -2.97 0.82 -4.01
CA GLY A 102 -1.53 0.87 -4.28
C GLY A 102 -0.65 1.28 -3.10
N GLU A 103 -1.02 0.90 -1.88
CA GLU A 103 -0.24 1.22 -0.69
C GLU A 103 0.88 0.21 -0.42
N GLU A 104 1.95 0.69 0.23
CA GLU A 104 3.01 -0.17 0.75
C GLU A 104 2.61 -0.71 2.12
N ILE A 105 2.63 -2.03 2.24
CA ILE A 105 2.40 -2.75 3.48
C ILE A 105 3.70 -3.43 3.90
N GLY A 106 4.17 -3.10 5.10
CA GLY A 106 5.29 -3.76 5.73
C GLY A 106 4.87 -5.01 6.49
N VAL A 107 5.72 -6.03 6.44
CA VAL A 107 5.59 -7.32 7.13
C VAL A 107 6.56 -7.33 8.30
N PHE A 108 6.05 -7.51 9.52
CA PHE A 108 6.83 -7.45 10.74
C PHE A 108 6.68 -8.72 11.56
N LEU A 109 7.78 -9.16 12.16
CA LEU A 109 7.80 -10.29 13.09
C LEU A 109 7.30 -9.83 14.48
N PRO A 110 6.59 -10.68 15.25
CA PRO A 110 5.94 -10.30 16.50
C PRO A 110 6.91 -9.74 17.56
N ASP A 111 8.16 -10.21 17.58
CA ASP A 111 9.19 -9.79 18.55
C ASP A 111 10.09 -8.65 18.06
N VAL A 112 10.00 -8.27 16.78
CA VAL A 112 10.81 -7.21 16.17
C VAL A 112 9.89 -6.10 15.69
N LEU A 113 9.22 -5.47 16.65
CA LEU A 113 8.54 -4.22 16.38
C LEU A 113 9.57 -3.09 16.51
N PRO A 114 9.88 -2.33 15.44
CA PRO A 114 10.44 -1.01 15.68
C PRO A 114 9.40 -0.26 16.51
N GLU A 115 9.85 0.27 17.66
CA GLU A 115 9.02 1.11 18.51
C GLU A 115 8.31 2.11 17.59
N CYS A 116 6.98 2.17 17.70
CA CYS A 116 6.21 3.23 17.07
C CYS A 116 6.67 4.50 17.75
N VAL A 117 7.75 5.13 17.25
CA VAL A 117 8.35 6.30 17.88
C VAL A 117 7.24 7.34 17.92
N PRO A 118 6.71 7.68 19.12
CA PRO A 118 5.70 8.70 19.21
C PRO A 118 6.32 9.96 18.64
N TYR A 119 5.53 10.68 17.85
CA TYR A 119 5.90 11.95 17.25
C TYR A 119 6.32 12.89 18.39
N GLN A 120 7.60 12.90 18.77
CA GLN A 120 8.13 13.96 19.61
C GLN A 120 7.98 15.20 18.75
N GLN A 121 7.00 16.03 19.11
CA GLN A 121 6.92 17.41 18.68
C GLN A 121 8.34 17.94 18.74
N VAL A 122 8.91 18.20 17.56
CA VAL A 122 10.15 18.95 17.45
C VAL A 122 9.78 20.33 17.97
N SER A 123 9.91 20.53 19.27
CA SER A 123 9.86 21.85 19.90
C SER A 123 10.98 22.62 19.23
N HIS A 124 10.61 23.42 18.23
CA HIS A 124 11.51 24.35 17.59
C HIS A 124 12.10 25.22 18.71
N TYR A 125 13.36 24.99 19.01
CA TYR A 125 14.21 25.97 19.67
C TYR A 125 14.29 27.18 18.72
N SER A 126 13.38 28.14 18.88
CA SER A 126 13.66 29.51 18.49
C SER A 126 14.38 30.16 19.66
N LYS A 127 15.71 30.06 19.63
CA LYS A 127 16.61 30.91 20.38
C LYS A 127 17.02 32.05 19.45
N ALA A 128 16.50 33.25 19.72
CA ALA A 128 17.17 34.54 19.55
C ALA A 128 16.31 35.60 20.23
#